data_AF-A0A7J4LJD7-F1
#
_entry.id   AF-A0A7J4LJD7-F1
#
_cell.length_a   1.000
_cell.length_b   1.000
_cell.length_c   1.000
_cell.angle_alpha   90.00
_cell.angle_beta   90.00
_cell.angle_gamma   90.00
#
_symmetry.space_group_name_H-M   'P 1'
#
loop_
_entity.id
_entity.type
_entity.pdbx_description
1 polymer ?
#
loop_
_entity_poly.entity_id
_entity_poly.type
_entity_poly.pdbx_seq_one_letter_code
_entity_poly.pdbx_strand_id
1 'polypeptide(L)'
;MEEQQKHESEHTSHEHYEKIIHQEKNQYSKILMMITGFVILLVLFNQWQIAAMDTMVNNMQGMTAADVNSGIQTSSQKTPMLTGDAVNDAIAIAIPTGVPDIYGKELGVSFDSPVESMAMLESIDRGNRKITLTGNDLQRYVKIASMTACEYCCGATTLVFKDGRAACGCAHSAAMRGLIAYMIKNHPNTSDEKILEEANRWKALFFPKESVKKVLDAQAKSGKLDANVLNQLPQMVGGC
;
A
#
# COMPACT_ATOMS: atom_id res chain seq x y z
N MET A 1 -75.17 -24.10 14.28
CA MET A 1 -73.90 -24.82 14.02
C MET A 1 -72.92 -24.00 13.17
N GLU A 2 -73.37 -23.16 12.23
CA GLU A 2 -72.49 -22.25 11.47
C GLU A 2 -71.80 -21.15 12.32
N GLU A 3 -72.48 -20.62 13.34
CA GLU A 3 -71.93 -19.52 14.15
C GLU A 3 -70.73 -19.93 15.03
N GLN A 4 -70.69 -21.19 15.49
CA GLN A 4 -69.58 -21.72 16.28
C GLN A 4 -68.33 -21.98 15.43
N GLN A 5 -68.50 -22.44 14.18
CA GLN A 5 -67.36 -22.66 13.27
C GLN A 5 -66.70 -21.34 12.85
N LYS A 6 -67.47 -20.27 12.68
CA LYS A 6 -66.91 -18.95 12.34
C LYS A 6 -66.02 -18.41 13.46
N HIS A 7 -66.49 -18.48 14.71
CA HIS A 7 -65.73 -18.01 15.88
C HIS A 7 -64.42 -18.79 16.12
N GLU A 8 -64.39 -20.09 15.82
CA GLU A 8 -63.20 -20.93 15.97
C GLU A 8 -62.16 -20.66 14.86
N SER A 9 -62.61 -20.37 13.63
CA SER A 9 -61.72 -19.99 12.52
C SER A 9 -61.05 -18.63 12.72
N GLU A 10 -61.75 -17.64 13.29
CA GLU A 10 -61.19 -16.31 13.54
C GLU A 10 -60.16 -16.34 14.69
N HIS A 11 -60.39 -17.17 15.71
CA HIS A 11 -59.47 -17.33 16.83
C HIS A 11 -58.14 -18.01 16.40
N THR A 12 -58.21 -19.04 15.56
CA THR A 12 -57.02 -19.74 15.05
C THR A 12 -56.19 -18.89 14.08
N SER A 13 -56.84 -18.03 13.28
CA SER A 13 -56.14 -17.06 12.42
C SER A 13 -55.37 -16.01 13.21
N HIS A 14 -55.92 -15.52 14.33
CA HIS A 14 -55.27 -14.51 15.15
C HIS A 14 -54.03 -15.06 15.87
N GLU A 15 -54.12 -16.30 16.39
CA GLU A 15 -53.01 -16.95 17.09
C GLU A 15 -51.83 -17.30 16.15
N HIS A 16 -52.13 -17.62 14.88
CA HIS A 16 -51.11 -17.85 13.87
C HIS A 16 -50.37 -16.56 13.47
N TYR A 17 -51.10 -15.45 13.35
CA TYR A 17 -50.54 -14.16 12.98
C TYR A 17 -49.60 -13.60 14.07
N GLU A 18 -49.94 -13.74 15.35
CA GLU A 18 -49.05 -13.31 16.45
C GLU A 18 -47.75 -14.11 16.50
N LYS A 19 -47.78 -15.42 16.23
CA LYS A 19 -46.58 -16.27 16.18
C LYS A 19 -45.60 -15.83 15.09
N ILE A 20 -46.09 -15.46 13.91
CA ILE A 20 -45.27 -14.96 12.79
C ILE A 20 -44.60 -13.64 13.18
N ILE A 21 -45.36 -12.68 13.74
CA ILE A 21 -44.82 -11.37 14.15
C ILE A 21 -43.75 -11.51 15.24
N HIS A 22 -43.96 -12.40 16.22
CA HIS A 22 -42.96 -12.66 17.26
C HIS A 22 -41.68 -13.30 16.70
N GLN A 23 -41.82 -14.20 15.73
CA GLN A 23 -40.69 -14.86 15.09
C GLN A 23 -39.85 -13.87 14.25
N GLU A 24 -40.49 -12.99 13.48
CA GLU A 24 -39.79 -11.96 12.69
C GLU A 24 -39.07 -10.95 13.59
N LYS A 25 -39.72 -10.45 14.65
CA LYS A 25 -39.09 -9.52 15.62
C LYS A 25 -37.84 -10.12 16.26
N ASN A 26 -37.84 -11.41 16.56
CA ASN A 26 -36.69 -12.11 17.14
C ASN A 26 -35.53 -12.23 16.12
N GLN A 27 -35.83 -12.43 14.84
CA GLN A 27 -34.81 -12.50 13.79
C GLN A 27 -34.13 -11.14 13.57
N TYR A 28 -34.90 -10.05 13.46
CA TYR A 28 -34.34 -8.70 13.32
C TYR A 28 -33.51 -8.29 14.53
N SER A 29 -33.96 -8.61 15.74
CA SER A 29 -33.21 -8.34 16.98
C SER A 29 -31.84 -9.04 16.99
N LYS A 30 -31.77 -10.31 16.56
CA LYS A 30 -30.51 -11.06 16.46
C LYS A 30 -29.55 -10.48 15.43
N ILE A 31 -30.05 -10.09 14.24
CA ILE A 31 -29.24 -9.48 13.20
C ILE A 31 -28.69 -8.12 13.68
N LEU A 32 -29.53 -7.30 14.31
CA LEU A 32 -29.11 -6.01 14.84
C LEU A 32 -28.04 -6.16 15.94
N MET A 33 -28.17 -7.15 16.83
CA MET A 33 -27.15 -7.46 17.84
C MET A 33 -25.84 -7.92 17.20
N MET A 34 -25.86 -8.73 16.13
CA MET A 34 -24.65 -9.14 15.42
C MET A 34 -23.95 -7.95 14.75
N ILE A 35 -24.69 -7.07 14.06
CA ILE A 35 -24.12 -5.88 13.43
C ILE A 35 -23.53 -4.94 14.48
N THR A 36 -24.25 -4.70 15.57
CA THR A 36 -23.77 -3.84 16.67
C THR A 36 -22.50 -4.42 17.30
N GLY A 37 -22.46 -5.74 17.54
CA GLY A 37 -21.26 -6.42 18.03
C GLY A 37 -20.07 -6.30 17.09
N PHE A 38 -20.30 -6.42 15.78
CA PHE A 38 -19.25 -6.25 14.77
C PHE A 38 -18.70 -4.82 14.72
N VAL A 39 -19.57 -3.80 14.81
CA VAL A 39 -19.14 -2.39 14.88
C VAL A 39 -18.33 -2.13 16.14
N ILE A 40 -18.75 -2.65 17.30
CA ILE A 40 -17.99 -2.54 18.55
C ILE A 40 -16.60 -3.18 18.39
N LEU A 41 -16.53 -4.37 17.77
CA LEU A 41 -15.26 -5.06 17.53
C LEU A 41 -14.33 -4.25 16.63
N LEU A 42 -14.86 -3.61 15.57
CA LEU A 42 -14.06 -2.73 14.70
C LEU A 42 -13.53 -1.51 15.46
N VAL A 43 -14.35 -0.89 16.32
CA VAL A 43 -13.91 0.25 17.15
C VAL A 43 -12.82 -0.20 18.13
N LEU A 44 -12.98 -1.34 18.80
CA LEU A 44 -11.98 -1.87 19.72
C LEU A 44 -10.67 -2.24 19.01
N PHE A 45 -10.74 -2.84 17.82
CA PHE A 45 -9.56 -3.16 17.02
C PHE A 45 -8.83 -1.90 16.57
N ASN A 46 -9.58 -0.86 16.16
CA ASN A 46 -9.00 0.43 15.80
C ASN A 46 -8.33 1.11 17.02
N GLN A 47 -8.95 1.07 18.20
CA GLN A 47 -8.36 1.61 19.42
C GLN A 47 -7.11 0.83 19.86
N TRP A 48 -7.09 -0.49 19.65
CA TRP A 48 -5.91 -1.30 19.92
C TRP A 48 -4.74 -0.95 18.99
N GLN A 49 -5.00 -0.67 17.71
CA GLN A 49 -3.98 -0.17 16.78
C GLN A 49 -3.41 1.17 17.24
N ILE A 50 -4.26 2.11 17.66
CA ILE A 50 -3.83 3.42 18.17
C ILE A 50 -2.98 3.26 19.44
N ALA A 51 -3.36 2.40 20.38
CA ALA A 51 -2.58 2.14 21.59
C ALA A 51 -1.22 1.46 21.31
N ALA A 52 -1.17 0.56 20.31
CA ALA A 52 0.08 -0.03 19.85
C ALA A 52 1.01 1.02 19.22
N MET A 53 0.45 2.03 18.54
CA MET A 53 1.22 3.16 18.03
C MET A 53 1.67 4.11 19.14
N ASP A 54 0.83 4.39 20.14
CA ASP A 54 1.15 5.28 21.26
C ASP A 54 2.31 4.72 22.12
N THR A 55 2.36 3.39 22.31
CA THR A 55 3.50 2.73 22.98
C THR A 55 4.80 2.80 22.17
N MET A 56 4.72 2.85 20.84
CA MET A 56 5.89 3.07 19.97
C MET A 56 6.35 4.54 19.97
N VAL A 57 5.41 5.49 20.02
CA VAL A 57 5.69 6.93 20.05
C VAL A 57 6.22 7.38 21.42
N ASN A 58 5.67 6.86 22.52
CA ASN A 58 6.14 7.20 23.87
C ASN A 58 7.53 6.60 24.18
N ASN A 59 7.86 5.44 23.59
CA ASN A 59 9.24 4.93 23.62
C ASN A 59 10.22 5.74 22.76
N MET A 60 9.72 6.55 21.82
CA MET A 60 10.52 7.46 20.99
C MET A 60 10.66 8.86 21.61
N GLN A 61 9.75 9.27 22.50
CA GLN A 61 9.79 10.56 23.21
C GLN A 61 10.75 10.60 24.41
N GLY A 62 11.29 9.45 24.84
CA GLY A 62 12.31 9.37 25.90
C GLY A 62 13.76 9.56 25.42
N MET A 63 13.99 9.69 24.11
CA MET A 63 15.32 9.85 23.54
C MET A 63 15.71 11.33 23.48
N THR A 64 16.64 11.73 24.32
CA THR A 64 17.26 13.05 24.19
C THR A 64 18.15 13.08 22.94
N ALA A 65 18.33 14.25 22.33
CA ALA A 65 19.20 14.42 21.16
C ALA A 65 20.66 13.95 21.38
N ALA A 66 21.08 13.76 22.65
CA ALA A 66 22.39 13.24 23.02
C ALA A 66 22.49 11.70 22.92
N ASP A 67 21.40 10.96 23.17
CA ASP A 67 21.40 9.50 23.13
C ASP A 67 21.38 8.95 21.69
N VAL A 68 20.87 9.74 20.74
CA VAL A 68 20.85 9.41 19.31
C VAL A 68 22.27 9.38 18.71
N ASN A 69 23.25 10.04 19.33
CA ASN A 69 24.58 10.20 18.73
C ASN A 69 25.63 9.15 19.16
N SER A 70 25.29 8.20 20.04
CA SER A 70 26.26 7.21 20.55
C SER A 70 25.92 5.73 20.28
N GLY A 71 24.88 5.43 19.49
CA GLY A 71 24.45 4.04 19.29
C GLY A 71 24.00 3.63 17.88
N ILE A 72 24.02 4.54 16.89
CA ILE A 72 23.51 4.24 15.55
C ILE A 72 24.65 4.36 14.53
N GLN A 73 25.47 3.31 14.43
CA GLN A 73 26.11 2.99 13.16
C GLN A 73 25.09 2.28 12.27
N THR A 74 24.15 3.02 11.67
CA THR A 74 23.32 2.45 10.59
C THR A 74 22.89 3.52 9.59
N SER A 75 23.21 3.25 8.32
CA SER A 75 22.60 3.74 7.08
C SER A 75 22.39 5.24 6.90
N SER A 76 23.07 5.77 5.88
CA SER A 76 22.89 7.10 5.32
C SER A 76 21.56 7.22 4.57
N GLN A 77 20.44 7.08 5.29
CA GLN A 77 19.15 7.57 4.81
C GLN A 77 18.98 8.97 5.41
N LYS A 78 19.12 9.98 4.56
CA LYS A 78 18.91 11.38 4.94
C LYS A 78 17.43 11.55 5.26
N THR A 79 17.07 11.50 6.54
CA THR A 79 15.70 11.79 6.98
C THR A 79 15.27 13.13 6.38
N PRO A 80 14.12 13.19 5.66
CA PRO A 80 13.63 14.43 5.09
C PRO A 80 13.54 15.50 6.17
N MET A 81 14.24 16.62 5.99
CA MET A 81 14.14 17.75 6.91
C MET A 81 12.85 18.50 6.57
N LEU A 82 11.84 18.35 7.42
CA LEU A 82 10.55 19.01 7.24
C LEU A 82 10.69 20.51 7.53
N THR A 83 10.23 21.31 6.58
CA THR A 83 10.37 22.76 6.52
C THR A 83 9.12 23.48 7.05
N GLY A 84 8.01 22.77 7.25
CA GLY A 84 6.70 23.35 7.58
C GLY A 84 5.94 23.85 6.36
N ASP A 85 6.57 23.81 5.17
CA ASP A 85 5.90 23.94 3.89
C ASP A 85 5.37 22.56 3.49
N ALA A 86 4.05 22.37 3.63
CA ALA A 86 3.38 21.10 3.36
C ALA A 86 3.71 20.50 1.99
N VAL A 87 4.05 21.33 1.01
CA VAL A 87 4.34 20.88 -0.35
C VAL A 87 5.79 20.43 -0.49
N ASN A 88 6.74 21.23 -0.03
CA ASN A 88 8.15 20.82 -0.01
C ASN A 88 8.35 19.57 0.87
N ASP A 89 7.61 19.49 1.96
CA ASP A 89 7.59 18.34 2.86
C ASP A 89 6.99 17.12 2.16
N ALA A 90 5.90 17.27 1.42
CA ALA A 90 5.34 16.18 0.62
C ALA A 90 6.28 15.70 -0.49
N ILE A 91 7.02 16.59 -1.16
CA ILE A 91 8.04 16.20 -2.13
C ILE A 91 9.15 15.41 -1.43
N ALA A 92 9.66 15.92 -0.31
CA ALA A 92 10.74 15.29 0.43
C ALA A 92 10.32 13.92 1.03
N ILE A 93 9.04 13.75 1.34
CA ILE A 93 8.44 12.48 1.77
C ILE A 93 8.22 11.52 0.58
N ALA A 94 7.68 12.02 -0.54
CA ALA A 94 7.25 11.18 -1.65
C ALA A 94 8.41 10.73 -2.55
N ILE A 95 9.41 11.59 -2.75
CA ILE A 95 10.46 11.38 -3.75
C ILE A 95 11.74 10.88 -3.06
N PRO A 96 12.13 9.62 -3.28
CA PRO A 96 13.37 9.10 -2.70
C PRO A 96 14.59 9.79 -3.33
N THR A 97 15.66 9.90 -2.56
CA THR A 97 16.96 10.45 -2.99
C THR A 97 18.10 9.54 -2.53
N GLY A 98 19.28 9.70 -3.12
CA GLY A 98 20.48 8.95 -2.77
C GLY A 98 20.57 7.55 -3.37
N VAL A 99 21.54 6.78 -2.87
CA VAL A 99 21.84 5.43 -3.34
C VAL A 99 21.12 4.40 -2.46
N PRO A 100 20.34 3.46 -3.02
CA PRO A 100 19.70 2.40 -2.24
C PRO A 100 20.71 1.55 -1.46
N ASP A 101 20.46 1.31 -0.17
CA ASP A 101 21.43 0.65 0.71
C ASP A 101 21.70 -0.81 0.34
N ILE A 102 20.68 -1.54 -0.13
CA ILE A 102 20.75 -2.99 -0.37
C ILE A 102 21.42 -3.32 -1.71
N TYR A 103 21.00 -2.65 -2.79
CA TYR A 103 21.40 -3.00 -4.16
C TYR A 103 22.02 -1.83 -4.93
N GLY A 104 21.96 -0.61 -4.40
CA GLY A 104 22.32 0.61 -5.12
C GLY A 104 23.77 0.59 -5.60
N LYS A 105 24.70 0.28 -4.70
CA LYS A 105 26.13 0.14 -5.03
C LYS A 105 26.42 -1.05 -5.94
N GLU A 106 25.73 -2.17 -5.75
CA GLU A 106 25.93 -3.40 -6.52
C GLU A 106 25.51 -3.24 -7.98
N LEU A 107 24.41 -2.52 -8.21
CA LEU A 107 23.86 -2.28 -9.52
C LEU A 107 24.35 -0.97 -10.16
N GLY A 108 25.00 -0.09 -9.39
CA GLY A 108 25.37 1.25 -9.85
C GLY A 108 24.16 2.14 -10.10
N VAL A 109 23.10 2.00 -9.28
CA VAL A 109 21.85 2.75 -9.40
C VAL A 109 21.70 3.75 -8.26
N SER A 110 21.08 4.89 -8.55
CA SER A 110 20.82 5.97 -7.62
C SER A 110 19.48 6.61 -7.91
N PHE A 111 18.73 6.96 -6.88
CA PHE A 111 17.50 7.75 -7.03
C PHE A 111 17.80 9.15 -7.60
N ASP A 112 19.04 9.64 -7.45
CA ASP A 112 19.48 10.92 -8.02
C ASP A 112 19.82 10.84 -9.52
N SER A 113 19.80 9.64 -10.11
CA SER A 113 20.06 9.39 -11.53
C SER A 113 19.00 8.42 -12.09
N PRO A 114 17.72 8.84 -12.12
CA PRO A 114 16.59 7.95 -12.39
C PRO A 114 16.59 7.33 -13.78
N VAL A 115 17.08 8.05 -14.79
CA VAL A 115 17.05 7.59 -16.19
C VAL A 115 18.09 6.49 -16.42
N GLU A 116 19.32 6.72 -15.95
CA GLU A 116 20.41 5.76 -16.03
C GLU A 116 20.10 4.52 -15.19
N SER A 117 19.55 4.73 -13.99
CA SER A 117 19.16 3.65 -13.10
C SER A 117 18.04 2.80 -13.68
N MET A 118 17.05 3.42 -14.31
CA MET A 118 15.99 2.70 -15.00
C MET A 118 16.53 1.84 -16.14
N ALA A 119 17.43 2.36 -16.97
CA ALA A 119 18.04 1.58 -18.04
C ALA A 119 18.80 0.36 -17.49
N MET A 120 19.50 0.54 -16.38
CA MET A 120 20.18 -0.56 -15.70
C MET A 120 19.18 -1.60 -15.17
N LEU A 121 18.18 -1.19 -14.40
CA LEU A 121 17.16 -2.10 -13.85
C LEU A 121 16.36 -2.81 -14.95
N GLU A 122 16.02 -2.12 -16.03
CA GLU A 122 15.35 -2.69 -17.20
C GLU A 122 16.18 -3.81 -17.85
N SER A 123 17.50 -3.65 -17.89
CA SER A 123 18.40 -4.66 -18.48
C SER A 123 18.33 -6.01 -17.75
N ILE A 124 17.86 -6.02 -16.50
CA ILE A 124 17.66 -7.21 -15.66
C ILE A 124 16.34 -7.92 -15.99
N ASP A 125 15.33 -7.22 -16.51
CA ASP A 125 14.04 -7.81 -16.91
C ASP A 125 14.07 -8.30 -18.36
N ARG A 126 14.54 -7.46 -19.28
CA ARG A 126 14.45 -7.70 -20.72
C ARG A 126 15.73 -7.48 -21.52
N GLY A 127 16.84 -7.14 -20.86
CA GLY A 127 18.12 -6.89 -21.52
C GLY A 127 19.12 -8.03 -21.41
N ASN A 128 20.40 -7.68 -21.53
CA ASN A 128 21.53 -8.62 -21.49
C ASN A 128 21.84 -9.18 -20.08
N ARG A 129 21.25 -8.62 -19.03
CA ARG A 129 21.43 -9.06 -17.63
C ARG A 129 20.20 -9.80 -17.10
N LYS A 130 19.40 -10.36 -18.01
CA LYS A 130 18.11 -10.94 -17.69
C LYS A 130 18.19 -12.00 -16.60
N ILE A 131 17.44 -11.79 -15.51
CA ILE A 131 17.24 -12.80 -14.46
C ILE A 131 15.96 -13.58 -14.75
N THR A 132 16.07 -14.89 -14.83
CA THR A 132 14.92 -15.80 -14.95
C THR A 132 14.73 -16.53 -13.63
N LEU A 133 13.57 -16.33 -13.00
CA LEU A 133 13.20 -17.00 -11.75
C LEU A 133 12.37 -18.25 -12.03
N THR A 134 12.50 -19.25 -11.16
CA THR A 134 11.80 -20.54 -11.27
C THR A 134 11.36 -21.03 -9.89
N GLY A 135 10.40 -21.96 -9.83
CA GLY A 135 9.97 -22.57 -8.58
C GLY A 135 9.46 -21.55 -7.55
N ASN A 136 9.93 -21.65 -6.31
CA ASN A 136 9.52 -20.78 -5.21
C ASN A 136 9.85 -19.30 -5.48
N ASP A 137 10.98 -19.01 -6.11
CA ASP A 137 11.38 -17.64 -6.44
C ASP A 137 10.41 -17.00 -7.45
N LEU A 138 9.93 -17.78 -8.44
CA LEU A 138 8.93 -17.29 -9.39
C LEU A 138 7.59 -17.02 -8.71
N GLN A 139 7.15 -17.90 -7.80
CA GLN A 139 5.91 -17.69 -7.04
C GLN A 139 6.00 -16.43 -6.17
N ARG A 140 7.14 -16.25 -5.49
CA ARG A 140 7.45 -15.07 -4.68
C ARG A 140 7.46 -13.80 -5.53
N TYR A 141 8.08 -13.85 -6.70
CA TYR A 141 8.09 -12.76 -7.67
C TYR A 141 6.68 -12.38 -8.12
N VAL A 142 5.85 -13.36 -8.51
CA VAL A 142 4.45 -13.12 -8.91
C VAL A 142 3.67 -12.49 -7.76
N LYS A 143 3.84 -12.97 -6.53
CA LYS A 143 3.18 -12.43 -5.34
C LYS A 143 3.50 -10.94 -5.17
N ILE A 144 4.78 -10.58 -5.12
CA ILE A 144 5.23 -9.20 -4.89
C ILE A 144 4.85 -8.30 -6.06
N ALA A 145 5.16 -8.72 -7.29
CA ALA A 145 4.92 -7.91 -8.49
C ALA A 145 3.43 -7.70 -8.78
N SER A 146 2.54 -8.56 -8.26
CA SER A 146 1.09 -8.36 -8.33
C SER A 146 0.54 -7.32 -7.36
N MET A 147 1.35 -6.83 -6.41
CA MET A 147 0.92 -5.82 -5.42
C MET A 147 1.16 -4.38 -5.89
N THR A 148 1.85 -4.20 -7.02
CA THR A 148 2.12 -2.87 -7.62
C THR A 148 1.38 -2.72 -8.94
N ALA A 149 0.50 -1.73 -9.03
CA ALA A 149 -0.16 -1.35 -10.27
C ALA A 149 0.72 -0.43 -11.16
N CYS A 150 0.46 -0.43 -12.46
CA CYS A 150 1.00 0.51 -13.46
C CYS A 150 -0.09 1.50 -13.92
N GLU A 151 -0.81 2.09 -12.98
CA GLU A 151 -2.03 2.85 -13.22
C GLU A 151 -1.80 4.19 -13.93
N TYR A 152 -0.57 4.72 -13.90
CA TYR A 152 -0.27 6.06 -14.41
C TYR A 152 0.13 6.12 -15.89
N CYS A 153 0.58 4.99 -16.47
CA CYS A 153 1.07 4.95 -17.85
C CYS A 153 0.20 4.09 -18.77
N CYS A 154 -0.02 2.82 -18.40
CA CYS A 154 -0.70 1.84 -19.27
C CYS A 154 -2.00 1.30 -18.69
N GLY A 155 -2.35 1.69 -17.46
CA GLY A 155 -3.57 1.24 -16.77
C GLY A 155 -3.54 -0.21 -16.28
N ALA A 156 -2.41 -0.91 -16.39
CA ALA A 156 -2.32 -2.28 -15.87
C ALA A 156 -2.45 -2.28 -14.34
N THR A 157 -3.22 -3.23 -13.80
CA THR A 157 -3.50 -3.32 -12.36
C THR A 157 -2.39 -4.05 -11.59
N THR A 158 -1.45 -4.69 -12.29
CA THR A 158 -0.30 -5.41 -11.73
C THR A 158 0.94 -5.22 -12.62
N LEU A 159 2.15 -5.51 -12.12
CA LEU A 159 3.37 -5.53 -12.95
C LEU A 159 3.45 -6.79 -13.83
N VAL A 160 2.86 -7.89 -13.36
CA VAL A 160 2.91 -9.21 -14.00
C VAL A 160 1.54 -9.89 -14.00
N PHE A 161 1.33 -10.78 -14.96
CA PHE A 161 0.22 -11.73 -14.94
C PHE A 161 0.49 -12.85 -13.92
N LYS A 162 -0.54 -13.67 -13.67
CA LYS A 162 -0.47 -14.80 -12.73
C LYS A 162 0.61 -15.84 -13.07
N ASP A 163 1.05 -15.88 -14.32
CA ASP A 163 2.10 -16.76 -14.81
C ASP A 163 3.51 -16.13 -14.77
N GLY A 164 3.64 -14.91 -14.23
CA GLY A 164 4.91 -14.19 -14.14
C GLY A 164 5.33 -13.46 -15.41
N ARG A 165 4.55 -13.52 -16.50
CA ARG A 165 4.83 -12.68 -17.67
C ARG A 165 4.50 -11.21 -17.38
N ALA A 166 5.25 -10.31 -18.01
CA ALA A 166 5.02 -8.87 -17.92
C ALA A 166 3.58 -8.49 -18.31
N ALA A 167 2.92 -7.69 -17.46
CA ALA A 167 1.60 -7.15 -17.76
C ALA A 167 1.66 -5.93 -18.71
N CYS A 168 2.82 -5.24 -18.75
CA CYS A 168 3.08 -4.11 -19.64
C CYS A 168 4.55 -4.08 -20.08
N GLY A 169 4.79 -3.55 -21.29
CA GLY A 169 6.12 -3.39 -21.88
C GLY A 169 6.80 -2.03 -21.70
N CYS A 170 6.33 -1.13 -20.82
CA CYS A 170 7.05 0.14 -20.60
C CYS A 170 8.35 -0.05 -19.82
N ALA A 171 9.31 0.87 -20.02
CA ALA A 171 10.59 0.88 -19.31
C ALA A 171 10.42 0.89 -17.77
N HIS A 172 9.45 1.65 -17.25
CA HIS A 172 9.18 1.70 -15.80
C HIS A 172 8.77 0.36 -15.21
N SER A 173 7.88 -0.36 -15.91
CA SER A 173 7.42 -1.68 -15.48
C SER A 173 8.55 -2.69 -15.57
N ALA A 174 9.35 -2.64 -16.64
CA ALA A 174 10.55 -3.47 -16.78
C ALA A 174 11.58 -3.20 -15.68
N ALA A 175 11.84 -1.94 -15.34
CA ALA A 175 12.76 -1.58 -14.26
C ALA A 175 12.27 -2.10 -12.88
N MET A 176 10.99 -1.90 -12.55
CA MET A 176 10.42 -2.42 -11.30
C MET A 176 10.46 -3.95 -11.24
N ARG A 177 10.10 -4.65 -12.33
CA ARG A 177 10.21 -6.11 -12.41
C ARG A 177 11.64 -6.60 -12.29
N GLY A 178 12.58 -5.93 -12.96
CA GLY A 178 14.00 -6.22 -12.91
C GLY A 178 14.57 -6.08 -11.51
N LEU A 179 14.18 -5.02 -10.78
CA LEU A 179 14.54 -4.84 -9.38
C LEU A 179 14.01 -5.98 -8.50
N ILE A 180 12.72 -6.29 -8.59
CA ILE A 180 12.10 -7.37 -7.79
C ILE A 180 12.82 -8.69 -8.07
N ALA A 181 13.08 -9.01 -9.34
CA ALA A 181 13.80 -10.23 -9.72
C ALA A 181 15.23 -10.25 -9.16
N TYR A 182 15.94 -9.12 -9.23
CA TYR A 182 17.29 -8.98 -8.66
C TYR A 182 17.31 -9.21 -7.15
N MET A 183 16.41 -8.56 -6.42
CA MET A 183 16.37 -8.66 -4.96
C MET A 183 16.01 -10.06 -4.50
N ILE A 184 15.04 -10.73 -5.14
CA ILE A 184 14.72 -12.13 -4.82
C ILE A 184 15.93 -13.04 -5.04
N LYS A 185 16.64 -12.85 -6.17
CA LYS A 185 17.74 -13.74 -6.55
C LYS A 185 19.01 -13.53 -5.72
N ASN A 186 19.36 -12.28 -5.44
CA ASN A 186 20.65 -11.93 -4.85
C ASN A 186 20.56 -11.58 -3.36
N HIS A 187 19.37 -11.24 -2.88
CA HIS A 187 19.10 -10.88 -1.48
C HIS A 187 17.95 -11.74 -0.91
N PRO A 188 18.10 -13.08 -0.86
CA PRO A 188 17.00 -14.00 -0.56
C PRO A 188 16.37 -13.76 0.82
N ASN A 189 17.13 -13.21 1.77
CA ASN A 189 16.69 -12.93 3.13
C ASN A 189 15.96 -11.59 3.29
N THR A 190 15.95 -10.72 2.27
CA THR A 190 15.14 -9.50 2.30
C THR A 190 13.66 -9.88 2.32
N SER A 191 12.82 -9.23 3.12
CA SER A 191 11.39 -9.54 3.18
C SER A 191 10.61 -9.10 1.93
N ASP A 192 9.46 -9.72 1.68
CA ASP A 192 8.58 -9.35 0.55
C ASP A 192 8.13 -7.90 0.65
N GLU A 193 7.82 -7.44 1.87
CA GLU A 193 7.40 -6.07 2.17
C GLU A 193 8.50 -5.08 1.81
N LYS A 194 9.76 -5.41 2.11
CA LYS A 194 10.89 -4.53 1.79
C LYS A 194 11.15 -4.46 0.28
N ILE A 195 11.04 -5.59 -0.42
CA ILE A 195 11.16 -5.60 -1.90
C ILE A 195 10.03 -4.77 -2.54
N LEU A 196 8.81 -4.91 -2.04
CA LEU A 196 7.66 -4.12 -2.49
C LEU A 196 7.84 -2.62 -2.22
N GLU A 197 8.32 -2.26 -1.02
CA GLU A 197 8.65 -0.89 -0.65
C GLU A 197 9.67 -0.29 -1.63
N GLU A 198 10.77 -1.00 -1.90
CA GLU A 198 11.81 -0.54 -2.84
C GLU A 198 11.26 -0.37 -4.27
N ALA A 199 10.43 -1.31 -4.77
CA ALA A 199 9.78 -1.17 -6.06
C ALA A 199 8.86 0.06 -6.12
N ASN A 200 8.11 0.35 -5.04
CA ASN A 200 7.24 1.51 -4.97
C ASN A 200 8.01 2.84 -4.79
N ARG A 201 9.20 2.84 -4.19
CA ARG A 201 10.10 4.01 -4.17
C ARG A 201 10.51 4.39 -5.59
N TRP A 202 10.89 3.41 -6.42
CA TRP A 202 11.17 3.66 -7.84
C TRP A 202 9.94 4.14 -8.60
N LYS A 203 8.77 3.52 -8.37
CA LYS A 203 7.52 4.02 -8.94
C LYS A 203 7.27 5.48 -8.57
N ALA A 204 7.54 5.87 -7.33
CA ALA A 204 7.34 7.23 -6.88
C ALA A 204 8.24 8.23 -7.63
N LEU A 205 9.49 7.83 -7.86
CA LEU A 205 10.45 8.59 -8.63
C LEU A 205 10.12 8.66 -10.14
N PHE A 206 9.58 7.57 -10.70
CA PHE A 206 9.17 7.50 -12.10
C PHE A 206 7.92 8.33 -12.40
N PHE A 207 7.03 8.49 -11.42
CA PHE A 207 5.77 9.22 -11.54
C PHE A 207 5.65 10.25 -10.39
N PRO A 208 6.51 11.28 -10.36
CA PRO A 208 6.66 12.13 -9.18
C PRO A 208 5.42 12.98 -8.95
N LYS A 209 4.79 13.49 -10.01
CA LYS A 209 3.56 14.29 -9.87
C LYS A 209 2.41 13.51 -9.23
N GLU A 210 2.15 12.27 -9.69
CA GLU A 210 1.07 11.45 -9.13
C GLU A 210 1.38 10.99 -7.70
N SER A 211 2.67 10.73 -7.41
CA SER A 211 3.12 10.31 -6.08
C SER A 211 3.03 11.43 -5.05
N VAL A 212 3.48 12.63 -5.42
CA VAL A 212 3.32 13.83 -4.59
C VAL A 212 1.84 14.14 -4.42
N LYS A 213 1.04 14.10 -5.50
CA LYS A 213 -0.41 14.30 -5.41
C LYS A 213 -1.06 13.34 -4.41
N LYS A 214 -0.70 12.04 -4.40
CA LYS A 214 -1.23 11.09 -3.40
C LYS A 214 -0.85 11.46 -1.96
N VAL A 215 0.38 11.92 -1.74
CA VAL A 215 0.82 12.40 -0.41
C VAL A 215 0.07 13.66 -0.01
N LEU A 216 -0.06 14.62 -0.93
CA LEU A 216 -0.85 15.83 -0.71
C LEU A 216 -2.31 15.48 -0.42
N ASP A 217 -2.97 14.60 -1.18
CA ASP A 217 -4.36 14.19 -0.95
C ASP A 217 -4.54 13.50 0.43
N ALA A 218 -3.55 12.72 0.86
CA ALA A 218 -3.53 12.13 2.20
C ALA A 218 -3.39 13.22 3.28
N GLN A 219 -2.58 14.26 3.04
CA GLN A 219 -2.38 15.41 3.92
C GLN A 219 -3.46 16.50 3.79
N ALA A 220 -4.24 16.54 2.70
CA ALA A 220 -5.32 17.50 2.47
C ALA A 220 -6.45 17.25 3.48
N LYS A 221 -6.62 15.99 3.88
CA LYS A 221 -7.44 15.59 5.02
C LYS A 221 -6.95 16.19 6.36
N SER A 222 -5.76 16.80 6.39
CA SER A 222 -5.17 17.54 7.51
C SER A 222 -4.97 19.05 7.30
N GLY A 223 -5.32 19.64 6.14
CA GLY A 223 -5.37 21.11 5.93
C GLY A 223 -4.56 21.67 4.74
N LYS A 224 -4.91 22.91 4.37
CA LYS A 224 -4.57 23.73 3.16
C LYS A 224 -3.36 23.30 2.31
N LEU A 225 -3.60 23.15 1.00
CA LEU A 225 -2.60 22.85 -0.03
C LEU A 225 -2.62 23.85 -1.17
N ASP A 226 -1.42 24.28 -1.59
CA ASP A 226 -1.22 25.06 -2.81
C ASP A 226 -1.02 24.11 -4.00
N ALA A 227 -2.02 24.06 -4.88
CA ALA A 227 -2.05 23.17 -6.05
C ALA A 227 -1.04 23.55 -7.15
N ASN A 228 -0.40 24.72 -7.08
CA ASN A 228 0.45 25.23 -8.16
C ASN A 228 1.77 24.46 -8.34
N VAL A 229 2.23 23.72 -7.32
CA VAL A 229 3.51 22.98 -7.39
C VAL A 229 3.39 21.67 -8.17
N LEU A 230 2.20 21.08 -8.28
CA LEU A 230 1.98 19.91 -9.14
C LEU A 230 2.30 20.20 -10.63
N ASN A 231 2.31 21.48 -11.02
CA ASN A 231 2.68 21.90 -12.37
C ASN A 231 4.20 21.95 -12.60
N GLN A 232 5.00 21.92 -11.53
CA GLN A 232 6.47 21.96 -11.59
C GLN A 232 7.08 20.56 -11.63
N LEU A 233 6.34 19.54 -11.21
CA LEU A 233 6.79 18.16 -11.26
C LEU A 233 6.54 17.56 -12.65
N PRO A 234 7.51 16.81 -13.20
CA PRO A 234 7.27 16.10 -14.45
C PRO A 234 6.17 15.06 -14.23
N GLN A 235 5.33 14.87 -15.25
CA GLN A 235 4.30 13.81 -15.20
C GLN A 235 4.96 12.42 -15.09
N MET A 236 6.13 12.26 -15.71
CA MET A 236 6.87 11.01 -15.78
C MET A 236 8.36 11.30 -16.01
N VAL A 237 9.22 10.44 -15.48
CA VAL A 237 10.68 10.46 -15.71
C VAL A 237 11.07 9.30 -16.62
N GLY A 238 11.89 9.56 -17.64
CA GLY A 238 12.31 8.59 -18.66
C GLY A 238 11.27 8.30 -19.75
N GLY A 239 11.73 7.70 -20.86
CA GLY A 239 10.90 7.40 -22.03
C GLY A 239 10.06 6.14 -21.87
N CYS A 240 9.02 6.01 -22.70
CA CYS A 240 8.19 4.80 -22.82
C CYS A 240 8.88 3.71 -23.64
#